data_AF-A0A2G6CC55-F1
#
_entry.id   AF-A0A2G6CC55-F1
#
_cell.length_a   1.000
_cell.length_b   1.000
_cell.length_c   1.000
_cell.angle_alpha   90.00
_cell.angle_beta   90.00
_cell.angle_gamma   90.00
#
_symmetry.space_group_name_H-M   'P 1'
#
loop_
_entity.id
_entity.type
_entity.pdbx_description
1 polymer ?
#
loop_
_entity_poly.entity_id
_entity_poly.type
_entity_poly.pdbx_seq_one_letter_code
_entity_poly.pdbx_strand_id
1 'polypeptide(L)'
;MFQPVISGTGVFTPDQVISNAELVEAFNAYVDKQNAANAAAIEAGEAEPLSYSSESFIVAASGIEQRFVMDKAGVLDPDRMC
;
A
#
# COMPACT_ATOMS: atom_id res chain seq x y z
N MET A 1 8.36 22.91 42.76
CA MET A 1 7.90 21.74 41.99
C MET A 1 8.07 22.08 40.52
N PHE A 2 8.82 21.31 39.74
CA PHE A 2 9.02 21.58 38.32
C PHE A 2 8.04 20.72 37.51
N GLN A 3 7.26 21.37 36.64
CA GLN A 3 6.36 20.69 35.70
C GLN A 3 7.10 20.56 34.36
N PRO A 4 7.47 19.35 33.92
CA PRO A 4 8.03 19.16 32.60
C PRO A 4 6.99 19.50 31.53
N VAL A 5 7.47 20.06 30.42
CA VAL A 5 6.65 20.43 29.26
C VAL A 5 7.32 19.93 27.99
N ILE A 6 6.52 19.64 26.95
CA ILE A 6 7.04 19.50 25.59
C ILE A 6 7.34 20.91 25.10
N SER A 7 8.62 21.28 25.10
CA SER A 7 9.06 22.64 24.74
C SER A 7 9.27 22.84 23.24
N GLY A 8 9.16 21.79 22.44
CA GLY A 8 9.27 21.87 20.99
C GLY A 8 8.92 20.55 20.30
N THR A 9 8.48 20.67 19.06
CA THR A 9 8.25 19.54 18.14
C THR A 9 8.86 19.87 16.78
N GLY A 10 9.23 18.83 16.05
CA GLY A 10 9.70 18.94 14.66
C GLY A 10 9.12 17.80 13.85
N VAL A 11 8.65 18.10 12.65
CA VAL A 11 8.10 17.12 11.71
C VAL A 11 8.72 17.40 10.34
N PHE A 12 9.25 16.34 9.73
CA PHE A 12 9.61 16.33 8.32
C PHE A 12 8.60 15.46 7.58
N THR A 13 8.09 15.97 6.47
CA THR A 13 7.18 15.26 5.57
C THR A 13 7.82 15.25 4.19
N PRO A 14 8.05 14.08 3.59
CA PRO A 14 8.58 14.03 2.23
C PRO A 14 7.58 14.62 1.24
N ASP A 15 8.05 15.00 0.07
CA ASP A 15 7.30 15.72 -0.96
C ASP A 15 6.37 14.81 -1.76
N GLN A 16 6.73 13.54 -1.92
CA GLN A 16 5.97 12.61 -2.74
C GLN A 16 4.76 12.06 -1.99
N VAL A 17 3.63 12.00 -2.69
CA VAL A 17 2.35 11.53 -2.17
C VAL A 17 1.85 10.38 -3.03
N ILE A 18 1.37 9.32 -2.39
CA ILE A 18 0.60 8.25 -3.02
C ILE A 18 -0.85 8.37 -2.57
N SER A 19 -1.75 8.49 -3.53
CA SER A 19 -3.19 8.36 -3.31
C SER A 19 -3.61 6.88 -3.20
N ASN A 20 -4.78 6.62 -2.60
CA ASN A 20 -5.32 5.27 -2.58
C ASN A 20 -5.55 4.71 -3.99
N ALA A 21 -5.98 5.55 -4.95
CA ALA A 21 -6.18 5.14 -6.35
C ALA A 21 -4.90 4.57 -6.96
N GLU A 22 -3.79 5.31 -6.86
CA GLU A 22 -2.50 4.88 -7.41
C GLU A 22 -1.99 3.59 -6.75
N LEU A 23 -2.16 3.49 -5.42
CA LEU A 23 -1.73 2.30 -4.70
C LEU A 23 -2.55 1.06 -5.08
N VAL A 24 -3.87 1.22 -5.22
CA VAL A 24 -4.79 0.15 -5.61
C VAL A 24 -4.53 -0.29 -7.04
N GLU A 25 -4.27 0.65 -7.95
CA GLU A 25 -3.91 0.34 -9.34
C GLU A 25 -2.64 -0.52 -9.40
N ALA A 26 -1.57 -0.09 -8.72
CA ALA A 26 -0.33 -0.85 -8.65
C ALA A 26 -0.51 -2.24 -8.01
N PHE A 27 -1.25 -2.30 -6.89
CA PHE A 27 -1.51 -3.56 -6.19
C PHE A 27 -2.34 -4.53 -7.04
N ASN A 28 -3.39 -4.05 -7.72
CA ASN A 28 -4.22 -4.91 -8.54
C ASN A 28 -3.45 -5.44 -9.76
N ALA A 29 -2.56 -4.64 -10.35
CA ALA A 29 -1.64 -5.12 -11.38
C ALA A 29 -0.67 -6.20 -10.87
N TYR A 30 -0.19 -6.08 -9.63
CA TYR A 30 0.59 -7.14 -8.97
C TYR A 30 -0.24 -8.41 -8.77
N VAL A 31 -1.48 -8.28 -8.28
CA VAL A 31 -2.40 -9.42 -8.10
C VAL A 31 -2.64 -10.15 -9.41
N ASP A 32 -2.88 -9.41 -10.50
CA ASP A 32 -3.02 -9.99 -11.84
C ASP A 32 -1.80 -10.81 -12.25
N LYS A 33 -0.60 -10.24 -12.09
CA LYS A 33 0.64 -10.90 -12.44
C LYS A 33 0.86 -12.16 -11.62
N GLN A 34 0.62 -12.11 -10.32
CA GLN A 34 0.82 -13.24 -9.42
C GLN A 34 -0.20 -14.34 -9.62
N ASN A 35 -1.47 -14.01 -9.82
CA ASN A 35 -2.50 -14.99 -10.09
C ASN A 35 -2.27 -15.67 -11.44
N ALA A 36 -1.83 -14.93 -12.47
CA ALA A 36 -1.45 -15.50 -13.75
C ALA A 36 -0.22 -16.42 -13.63
N ALA A 37 0.80 -16.01 -12.87
CA ALA A 37 2.00 -16.82 -12.65
C ALA A 37 1.73 -18.11 -11.86
N ASN A 38 0.76 -18.08 -10.93
CA ASN A 38 0.40 -19.22 -10.07
C ASN A 38 -0.86 -19.96 -10.53
N ALA A 39 -1.37 -19.68 -11.74
CA ALA A 39 -2.66 -20.19 -12.21
C ALA A 39 -2.80 -21.73 -12.06
N ALA A 40 -1.77 -22.48 -12.42
CA ALA A 40 -1.78 -23.94 -12.29
C ALA A 40 -1.85 -24.42 -10.83
N ALA A 41 -1.14 -23.76 -9.91
CA ALA A 41 -1.18 -24.09 -8.49
C ALA A 41 -2.53 -23.72 -7.87
N ILE A 42 -3.14 -22.64 -8.33
CA ILE A 42 -4.49 -22.21 -7.92
C ILE A 42 -5.53 -23.22 -8.41
N GLU A 43 -5.47 -23.65 -9.67
CA GLU A 43 -6.37 -24.67 -10.23
C GLU A 43 -6.22 -26.03 -9.53
N ALA A 44 -5.00 -26.37 -9.10
CA ALA A 44 -4.73 -27.58 -8.32
C ALA A 44 -5.17 -27.47 -6.84
N GLY A 45 -5.56 -26.28 -6.36
CA GLY A 45 -5.89 -26.03 -4.95
C GLY A 45 -4.68 -26.01 -4.02
N GLU A 46 -3.47 -25.86 -4.56
CA GLU A 46 -2.21 -25.78 -3.82
C GLU A 46 -1.87 -24.34 -3.39
N ALA A 47 -2.49 -23.35 -4.04
CA ALA A 47 -2.35 -21.93 -3.72
C ALA A 47 -3.71 -21.22 -3.77
N GLU A 48 -3.90 -20.25 -2.89
CA GLU A 48 -5.10 -19.39 -2.92
C GLU A 48 -4.87 -18.20 -3.86
N PRO A 49 -5.88 -17.80 -4.66
CA PRO A 49 -5.77 -16.62 -5.50
C PRO A 49 -5.70 -15.36 -4.63
N LEU A 50 -4.80 -14.46 -4.99
CA LEU A 50 -4.76 -13.13 -4.39
C LEU A 50 -6.03 -12.35 -4.77
N SER A 51 -6.59 -11.63 -3.80
CA SER A 51 -7.77 -10.79 -4.00
C SER A 51 -7.38 -9.35 -4.30
N TYR A 52 -8.14 -8.69 -5.17
CA TYR A 52 -7.98 -7.27 -5.42
C TYR A 52 -8.34 -6.42 -4.19
N SER A 53 -7.82 -5.19 -4.21
CA SER A 53 -8.20 -4.14 -3.27
C SER A 53 -8.99 -3.04 -3.96
N SER A 54 -9.49 -2.09 -3.16
CA SER A 54 -10.21 -0.91 -3.62
C SER A 54 -9.94 0.29 -2.73
N GLU A 55 -10.10 1.49 -3.28
CA GLU A 55 -9.91 2.73 -2.51
C GLU A 55 -10.89 2.82 -1.33
N SER A 56 -12.15 2.43 -1.57
CA SER A 56 -13.19 2.42 -0.56
C SER A 56 -12.90 1.43 0.57
N PHE A 57 -12.28 0.29 0.27
CA PHE A 57 -11.81 -0.65 1.28
C PHE A 57 -10.74 -0.02 2.17
N ILE A 58 -9.73 0.64 1.59
CA ILE A 58 -8.65 1.29 2.36
C ILE A 58 -9.24 2.33 3.32
N VAL A 59 -10.13 3.20 2.83
CA VAL A 59 -10.76 4.23 3.65
C VAL A 59 -11.63 3.60 4.74
N ALA A 60 -12.48 2.62 4.41
CA ALA A 60 -13.36 1.98 5.38
C ALA A 60 -12.59 1.23 6.48
N ALA A 61 -11.46 0.61 6.12
CA ALA A 61 -10.65 -0.17 7.05
C ALA A 61 -9.71 0.69 7.92
N SER A 62 -9.28 1.86 7.44
CA SER A 62 -8.20 2.63 8.10
C SER A 62 -8.45 4.13 8.27
N GLY A 63 -9.39 4.72 7.53
CA GLY A 63 -9.58 6.17 7.44
C GLY A 63 -8.48 6.92 6.68
N ILE A 64 -7.55 6.20 6.03
CA ILE A 64 -6.44 6.80 5.28
C ILE A 64 -6.91 7.15 3.87
N GLU A 65 -6.69 8.40 3.46
CA GLU A 65 -7.00 8.88 2.10
C GLU A 65 -5.76 8.93 1.18
N GLN A 66 -4.60 9.26 1.76
CA GLN A 66 -3.32 9.37 1.05
C GLN A 66 -2.16 9.21 2.03
N ARG A 67 -0.94 9.04 1.49
CA ARG A 67 0.28 8.95 2.30
C ARG A 67 1.48 9.61 1.64
N PHE A 68 2.34 10.20 2.45
CA PHE A 68 3.64 10.71 2.01
C PHE A 68 4.69 9.61 2.04
N VAL A 69 5.52 9.53 1.01
CA VAL A 69 6.55 8.51 0.84
C VAL A 69 7.86 9.12 0.36
N MET A 70 8.98 8.44 0.62
CA MET A 70 10.30 8.88 0.14
C MET A 70 10.55 8.50 -1.33
N ASP A 71 10.05 7.32 -1.75
CA ASP A 71 10.19 6.80 -3.11
C ASP A 71 8.84 6.26 -3.59
N LYS A 72 8.13 7.08 -4.36
CA LYS A 72 6.85 6.75 -4.95
C LYS A 72 6.98 5.73 -6.08
N ALA A 73 8.01 5.86 -6.91
CA ALA A 73 8.18 5.00 -8.07
C ALA A 73 8.46 3.55 -7.66
N GLY A 74 9.30 3.35 -6.64
CA GLY A 74 9.57 2.01 -6.11
C GLY A 74 8.37 1.36 -5.43
N VAL A 75 7.54 2.14 -4.73
CA VAL A 75 6.34 1.64 -4.05
C VAL A 75 5.22 1.27 -5.03
N LEU A 76 5.10 2.01 -6.14
CA LEU A 76 4.08 1.78 -7.17
C LEU A 76 4.54 0.80 -8.27
N ASP A 77 5.70 0.15 -8.12
CA ASP A 77 6.22 -0.85 -9.07
C ASP A 77 5.65 -2.24 -8.73
N PRO A 78 4.73 -2.80 -9.55
CA PRO A 78 4.13 -4.10 -9.29
C PRO A 78 5.15 -5.25 -9.30
N ASP A 79 6.34 -5.07 -9.88
CA ASP A 79 7.36 -6.10 -9.91
C ASP A 79 8.18 -6.17 -8.61
N ARG A 80 8.01 -5.18 -7.72
CA ARG A 80 8.71 -5.06 -6.42
C ARG A 80 7.79 -5.22 -5.22
N MET A 81 6.48 -5.11 -5.42
CA MET A 81 5.50 -5.34 -4.36
C MET A 81 5.61 -6.79 -3.86
N CYS A 82 5.62 -6.99 -2.54
CA CYS A 82 5.69 -8.30 -1.88
C CYS A 82 4.52 -8.48 -0.91
#